data_AF-X1JEF8-F1
#
_entry.id   AF-X1JEF8-F1
#
_cell.length_a   1.000
_cell.length_b   1.000
_cell.length_c   1.000
_cell.angle_alpha   90.00
_cell.angle_beta   90.00
_cell.angle_gamma   90.00
#
_symmetry.space_group_name_H-M   'P 1'
#
loop_
_entity.id
_entity.type
_entity.pdbx_description
1 polymer ?
#
loop_
_entity_poly.entity_id
_entity_poly.type
_entity_poly.pdbx_seq_one_letter_code
_entity_poly.pdbx_strand_id
1 'polypeptide(L)'
;YGFHLTAFAFKGKVQRIKIASKGSRIISISLKKADELIPYSKIPVNIHHHDYISPDDSRIQKNFDIISTSEINGFKAIQYMRHIKRPIFSVQFHPETHNINYNYSGIYDKKIINKTMTTGEEIINNFVLFCNQ
;
A
#
# COMPACT_ATOMS: atom_id res chain seq x y z
N TYR A 1 0.38 4.01 -9.29
CA TYR A 1 -0.71 3.55 -10.19
C TYR A 1 -0.63 2.09 -10.63
N GLY A 2 0.51 1.38 -10.50
CA GLY A 2 0.57 -0.06 -10.83
C GLY A 2 -0.49 -0.89 -10.08
N PHE A 3 -0.76 -0.57 -8.81
CA PHE A 3 -1.84 -1.16 -8.02
C PHE A 3 -3.22 -1.10 -8.70
N HIS A 4 -3.61 0.08 -9.18
CA HIS A 4 -4.91 0.30 -9.83
C HIS A 4 -4.99 -0.44 -11.17
N LEU A 5 -3.90 -0.46 -11.94
CA LEU A 5 -3.83 -1.24 -13.19
C LEU A 5 -3.95 -2.73 -12.92
N THR A 6 -3.29 -3.24 -11.88
CA THR A 6 -3.45 -4.63 -11.44
C THR A 6 -4.91 -4.91 -11.08
N ALA A 7 -5.54 -4.08 -10.25
CA ALA A 7 -6.95 -4.27 -9.91
C ALA A 7 -7.85 -4.29 -11.16
N PHE A 8 -7.65 -3.37 -12.10
CA PHE A 8 -8.40 -3.30 -13.35
C PHE A 8 -8.18 -4.55 -14.23
N ALA A 9 -6.94 -5.04 -14.36
CA ALA A 9 -6.63 -6.24 -15.13
C ALA A 9 -7.36 -7.49 -14.61
N PHE A 10 -7.67 -7.54 -13.32
CA PHE A 10 -8.47 -8.59 -12.69
C PHE A 10 -9.95 -8.20 -12.50
N LYS A 11 -10.44 -7.26 -13.34
CA LYS A 11 -11.83 -6.78 -13.40
C LYS A 11 -12.33 -6.09 -12.14
N GLY A 12 -11.46 -5.73 -11.19
CA GLY A 12 -11.82 -4.96 -10.00
C GLY A 12 -12.21 -3.51 -10.35
N LYS A 13 -12.99 -2.88 -9.46
CA LYS A 13 -13.45 -1.49 -9.62
C LYS A 13 -12.52 -0.52 -8.90
N VAL A 14 -11.82 0.29 -9.69
CA VAL A 14 -11.14 1.50 -9.20
C VAL A 14 -12.18 2.57 -8.88
N GLN A 15 -12.11 3.13 -7.69
CA GLN A 15 -13.01 4.18 -7.21
C GLN A 15 -12.20 5.39 -6.77
N ARG A 16 -12.79 6.58 -6.85
CA ARG A 16 -12.14 7.84 -6.46
C ARG A 16 -12.80 8.45 -5.24
N ILE A 17 -12.01 8.81 -4.25
CA ILE A 17 -12.43 9.64 -3.11
C ILE A 17 -12.63 11.07 -3.62
N LYS A 18 -13.84 11.61 -3.48
CA LYS A 18 -14.20 12.98 -3.91
C LYS A 18 -13.98 13.99 -2.78
N ILE A 19 -12.77 14.08 -2.25
CA ILE A 19 -12.41 15.01 -1.16
C ILE A 19 -11.16 15.77 -1.56
N ALA A 20 -11.03 17.04 -1.13
CA ALA A 20 -9.84 17.84 -1.38
C ALA A 20 -8.57 17.13 -0.92
N SER A 21 -7.54 17.16 -1.78
CA SER A 21 -6.23 16.58 -1.46
C SER A 21 -5.62 17.29 -0.28
N LYS A 22 -5.32 16.52 0.78
CA LYS A 22 -4.44 17.00 1.85
C LYS A 22 -2.96 16.79 1.48
N GLY A 23 -2.64 16.36 0.26
CA GLY A 23 -1.27 15.99 -0.13
C GLY A 23 -0.85 14.64 0.45
N SER A 24 0.46 14.42 0.46
CA SER A 24 1.12 13.21 0.94
C SER A 24 0.94 12.98 2.44
N ARG A 25 0.69 11.74 2.84
CA ARG A 25 0.49 11.38 4.26
C ARG A 25 1.21 10.08 4.61
N ILE A 26 1.87 10.07 5.76
CA ILE A 26 2.34 8.83 6.38
C ILE A 26 1.24 8.31 7.30
N ILE A 27 0.85 7.06 7.08
CA ILE A 27 -0.10 6.34 7.92
C ILE A 27 0.53 5.04 8.43
N SER A 28 0.03 4.52 9.55
CA SER A 28 0.38 3.16 9.96
C SER A 28 -0.66 2.19 9.44
N ILE A 29 -0.20 1.14 8.75
CA ILE A 29 -1.06 0.04 8.30
C ILE A 29 -0.74 -1.23 9.08
N SER A 30 -1.75 -2.07 9.26
CA SER A 30 -1.62 -3.39 9.86
C SER A 30 -1.84 -4.47 8.80
N LEU A 31 -1.01 -5.50 8.84
CA LEU A 31 -1.10 -6.65 7.96
C LEU A 31 -1.76 -7.80 8.73
N LYS A 32 -2.72 -8.48 8.10
CA LYS A 32 -3.36 -9.68 8.65
C LYS A 32 -2.35 -10.83 8.80
N LYS A 33 -1.36 -10.88 7.93
CA LYS A 33 -0.23 -11.82 7.95
C LYS A 33 1.01 -11.14 7.39
N ALA A 34 2.15 -11.41 8.00
CA ALA A 34 3.45 -11.08 7.42
C ALA A 34 3.77 -12.05 6.27
N ASP A 35 4.63 -11.64 5.35
CA ASP A 35 5.09 -12.46 4.23
C ASP A 35 6.52 -12.13 3.82
N GLU A 36 6.99 -12.73 2.72
CA GLU A 36 8.36 -12.60 2.21
C GLU A 36 8.68 -11.16 1.80
N LEU A 37 7.67 -10.37 1.43
CA LEU A 37 7.84 -8.98 1.04
C LEU A 37 7.83 -8.06 2.27
N ILE A 38 6.91 -8.30 3.20
CA ILE A 38 6.70 -7.47 4.39
C ILE A 38 6.68 -8.37 5.64
N PRO A 39 7.83 -8.54 6.33
CA PRO A 39 7.95 -9.47 7.47
C PRO A 39 7.38 -8.93 8.79
N TYR A 40 6.72 -7.76 8.77
CA TYR A 40 6.19 -7.10 9.96
C TYR A 40 4.66 -6.98 9.92
N SER A 41 4.02 -7.12 11.07
CA SER A 41 2.56 -7.02 11.20
C SER A 41 2.03 -5.59 11.19
N LYS A 42 2.89 -4.59 11.41
CA LYS A 42 2.53 -3.17 11.41
C LYS A 42 3.67 -2.31 10.92
N ILE A 43 3.41 -1.49 9.91
CA ILE A 43 4.41 -0.64 9.28
C ILE A 43 3.89 0.78 9.03
N PRO A 44 4.74 1.81 9.09
CA PRO A 44 4.42 3.12 8.55
C PRO A 44 4.62 3.12 7.03
N VAL A 45 3.68 3.70 6.29
CA VAL A 45 3.72 3.76 4.82
C VAL A 45 3.25 5.12 4.33
N ASN A 46 3.75 5.48 3.15
CA ASN A 46 3.41 6.73 2.49
C ASN A 46 2.25 6.55 1.49
N ILE A 47 1.22 7.39 1.57
CA ILE A 47 0.06 7.35 0.69
C ILE A 47 -0.21 8.72 0.04
N HIS A 48 -0.51 8.70 -1.26
CA HIS A 48 -0.74 9.91 -2.08
C HIS A 48 -1.97 9.83 -2.98
N HIS A 49 -2.64 8.67 -3.00
CA HIS A 49 -3.67 8.36 -3.99
C HIS A 49 -5.08 8.69 -3.47
N HIS A 50 -5.88 9.29 -4.35
CA HIS A 50 -7.34 9.45 -4.18
C HIS A 50 -8.12 8.27 -4.73
N ASP A 51 -7.46 7.47 -5.57
CA ASP A 51 -8.04 6.26 -6.15
C ASP A 51 -7.80 5.08 -5.21
N TYR A 52 -8.83 4.28 -4.98
CA TYR A 52 -8.80 3.14 -4.08
C TYR A 52 -9.58 1.95 -4.63
N ILE A 53 -9.35 0.79 -4.02
CA ILE A 53 -10.10 -0.44 -4.24
C ILE A 53 -10.74 -0.84 -2.92
N SER A 54 -12.05 -1.12 -2.96
CA SER A 54 -12.77 -1.61 -1.78
C SER A 54 -12.35 -3.05 -1.48
N PRO A 55 -12.12 -3.42 -0.21
CA PRO A 55 -11.86 -4.81 0.15
C PRO A 55 -13.06 -5.73 -0.08
N ASP A 56 -14.25 -5.18 -0.30
CA ASP A 56 -15.47 -5.93 -0.56
C ASP A 56 -15.69 -6.21 -2.07
N ASP A 57 -14.75 -5.81 -2.94
CA ASP A 57 -14.83 -6.16 -4.36
C ASP A 57 -14.59 -7.66 -4.56
N SER A 58 -15.68 -8.41 -4.78
CA SER A 58 -15.65 -9.86 -4.95
C SER A 58 -14.77 -10.33 -6.12
N ARG A 59 -14.52 -9.49 -7.13
CA ARG A 59 -13.62 -9.84 -8.25
C ARG A 59 -12.17 -9.82 -7.81
N ILE A 60 -11.81 -8.91 -6.90
CA ILE A 60 -10.49 -8.86 -6.27
C ILE A 60 -10.33 -10.04 -5.31
N GLN A 61 -11.30 -10.28 -4.42
CA GLN A 61 -11.25 -11.39 -3.46
C GLN A 61 -11.09 -12.77 -4.12
N LYS A 62 -11.62 -12.96 -5.34
CA LYS A 62 -11.44 -14.20 -6.11
C LYS A 62 -10.01 -14.44 -6.60
N ASN A 63 -9.20 -13.39 -6.76
CA ASN A 63 -7.88 -13.46 -7.38
C ASN A 63 -6.75 -13.06 -6.42
N PHE A 64 -7.06 -12.39 -5.31
CA PHE A 64 -6.08 -11.85 -4.39
C PHE A 64 -6.46 -12.13 -2.94
N ASP A 65 -5.45 -12.48 -2.17
CA ASP A 65 -5.47 -12.44 -0.72
C ASP A 65 -5.28 -10.99 -0.26
N ILE A 66 -6.29 -10.43 0.40
CA ILE A 66 -6.25 -9.04 0.91
C ILE A 66 -5.58 -9.04 2.27
N ILE A 67 -4.31 -8.65 2.28
CA ILE A 67 -3.41 -8.72 3.44
C ILE A 67 -3.54 -7.49 4.33
N SER A 68 -3.66 -6.29 3.75
CA SER A 68 -3.82 -5.06 4.52
C SER A 68 -4.91 -4.15 3.95
N THR A 69 -5.66 -3.54 4.85
CA THR A 69 -6.65 -2.49 4.54
C THR A 69 -6.48 -1.35 5.53
N SER A 70 -6.79 -0.13 5.10
CA SER A 70 -6.87 1.04 5.98
C SER A 70 -8.11 1.85 5.68
N GLU A 71 -8.58 2.59 6.67
CA GLU A 71 -9.64 3.57 6.47
C GLU A 71 -9.02 4.93 6.10
N ILE A 72 -9.42 5.46 4.95
CA ILE A 72 -8.95 6.74 4.43
C ILE A 72 -10.18 7.62 4.21
N ASN A 73 -10.36 8.62 5.08
CA ASN A 73 -11.50 9.55 5.03
C ASN A 73 -12.87 8.84 4.98
N GLY A 74 -13.08 7.81 5.81
CA GLY A 74 -14.32 7.03 5.83
C GLY A 74 -14.42 5.93 4.77
N PHE A 75 -13.43 5.83 3.87
CA PHE A 75 -13.39 4.78 2.84
C PHE A 75 -12.42 3.69 3.23
N LYS A 76 -12.90 2.45 3.31
CA LYS A 76 -12.04 1.28 3.53
C LYS A 76 -11.34 0.93 2.21
N ALA A 77 -10.02 1.04 2.20
CA ALA A 77 -9.19 0.83 1.03
C ALA A 77 -8.20 -0.32 1.26
N ILE A 78 -8.02 -1.16 0.25
CA ILE A 78 -6.93 -2.14 0.21
C ILE A 78 -5.60 -1.38 0.13
N GLN A 79 -4.65 -1.76 0.99
CA GLN A 79 -3.29 -1.23 1.00
C GLN A 79 -2.27 -2.21 0.43
N TYR A 80 -2.52 -3.50 0.66
CA TYR A 80 -1.64 -4.57 0.20
C TYR A 80 -2.44 -5.84 -0.08
N MET A 81 -2.19 -6.44 -1.24
CA MET A 81 -2.79 -7.71 -1.64
C MET A 81 -1.80 -8.55 -2.46
N ARG A 82 -1.90 -9.87 -2.33
CA ARG A 82 -1.07 -10.84 -3.06
C ARG A 82 -1.95 -11.74 -3.91
N HIS A 83 -1.58 -11.98 -5.16
CA HIS A 83 -2.35 -12.86 -6.02
C HIS A 83 -2.29 -14.31 -5.53
N ILE A 84 -3.42 -15.02 -5.52
CA ILE A 84 -3.51 -16.36 -4.90
C ILE A 84 -2.74 -17.46 -5.63
N LYS A 85 -2.41 -17.24 -6.92
CA LYS A 85 -1.77 -18.25 -7.80
C LYS A 85 -0.52 -17.76 -8.54
N ARG A 86 -0.21 -16.47 -8.50
CA ARG A 86 0.83 -15.84 -9.33
C ARG A 86 1.73 -15.04 -8.40
N PRO A 87 3.03 -14.87 -8.71
CA PRO A 87 3.96 -14.08 -7.91
C PRO A 87 3.71 -12.57 -8.11
N ILE A 88 2.47 -12.12 -7.87
CA ILE A 88 2.08 -10.72 -8.00
C ILE A 88 1.81 -10.19 -6.61
N PHE A 89 2.65 -9.26 -6.19
CA PHE A 89 2.48 -8.44 -5.01
C PHE A 89 1.96 -7.07 -5.46
N SER A 90 0.87 -6.60 -4.88
CA SER A 90 0.25 -5.34 -5.26
C SER A 90 0.15 -4.41 -4.05
N VAL A 91 0.99 -3.38 -4.05
CA VAL A 91 1.08 -2.37 -2.99
C VAL A 91 0.47 -1.05 -3.48
N GLN A 92 -0.46 -0.50 -2.70
CA GLN A 92 -1.14 0.77 -2.99
C GLN A 92 -0.34 1.97 -2.46
N PHE A 93 0.37 1.77 -1.37
CA PHE A 93 1.28 2.77 -0.82
C PHE A 93 2.58 2.82 -1.62
N HIS A 94 3.40 3.82 -1.33
CA HIS A 94 4.59 4.13 -2.10
C HIS A 94 5.88 3.88 -1.31
N PRO A 95 6.41 2.65 -1.31
CA PRO A 95 7.69 2.33 -0.67
C PRO A 95 8.89 3.06 -1.31
N GLU A 96 8.71 3.66 -2.50
CA GLU A 96 9.74 4.37 -3.24
C GLU A 96 9.79 5.88 -2.93
N THR A 97 8.67 6.46 -2.47
CA THR A 97 8.55 7.92 -2.31
C THR A 97 8.94 8.34 -0.90
N HIS A 98 10.24 8.35 -0.64
CA HIS A 98 10.79 8.54 0.70
C HIS A 98 11.69 9.78 0.70
N ASN A 99 11.10 10.91 0.31
CA ASN A 99 11.82 12.17 0.17
C ASN A 99 11.65 13.03 1.42
N ILE A 100 12.76 13.41 2.05
CA ILE A 100 12.79 14.30 3.22
C ILE A 100 12.26 15.71 2.89
N ASN A 101 12.24 16.06 1.60
CA ASN A 101 11.75 17.34 1.08
C ASN A 101 10.27 17.32 0.69
N TYR A 102 9.58 16.19 0.83
CA TYR A 102 8.13 16.15 0.63
C TYR A 102 7.41 16.73 1.85
N ASN A 103 6.54 17.71 1.62
CA ASN A 103 5.63 18.21 2.66
C ASN A 103 4.57 17.16 2.96
N TYR A 104 4.76 16.41 4.05
CA TYR A 104 3.73 15.54 4.62
C TYR A 104 2.74 16.38 5.43
N SER A 105 1.45 16.30 5.12
CA SER A 105 0.44 17.10 5.82
C SER A 105 0.07 16.53 7.19
N GLY A 106 0.48 17.21 8.27
CA GLY A 106 0.16 16.82 9.66
C GLY A 106 1.28 17.12 10.64
N ILE A 107 1.11 16.67 11.89
CA ILE A 107 2.13 16.72 12.95
C ILE A 107 3.01 15.48 12.80
N TYR A 108 4.28 15.61 12.39
CA TYR A 108 5.15 14.44 12.18
C TYR A 108 6.56 14.60 12.76
N ASP A 109 6.97 13.54 13.45
CA ASP A 109 8.30 13.33 14.02
C ASP A 109 9.26 12.79 12.94
N LYS A 110 10.45 13.38 12.83
CA LYS A 110 11.55 12.94 11.96
C LYS A 110 11.85 11.44 12.10
N LYS A 111 11.65 10.87 13.28
CA LYS A 111 11.81 9.43 13.55
C LYS A 111 10.84 8.58 12.73
N ILE A 112 9.59 9.00 12.55
CA ILE A 112 8.58 8.26 11.76
C ILE A 112 8.91 8.34 10.27
N ILE A 113 9.38 9.49 9.81
CA ILE A 113 9.83 9.66 8.41
C ILE A 113 10.96 8.68 8.14
N ASN A 114 12.04 8.73 8.94
CA ASN A 114 13.18 7.82 8.77
C ASN A 114 12.76 6.35 8.83
N LYS A 115 11.88 5.97 9.77
CA LYS A 115 11.37 4.60 9.83
C LYS A 115 10.61 4.19 8.56
N THR A 116 9.78 5.09 8.03
CA THR A 116 9.07 4.87 6.76
C THR A 116 10.07 4.66 5.64
N MET A 117 11.14 5.47 5.60
CA MET A 117 12.22 5.34 4.61
C MET A 117 12.85 3.94 4.64
N THR A 118 13.35 3.52 5.79
CA THR A 118 13.97 2.21 5.97
C THR A 118 13.00 1.07 5.64
N THR A 119 11.73 1.19 6.02
CA THR A 119 10.73 0.17 5.68
C THR A 119 10.50 0.06 4.18
N GLY A 120 10.44 1.16 3.43
CA GLY A 120 10.28 1.08 1.97
C GLY A 120 11.48 0.45 1.27
N GLU A 121 12.70 0.79 1.70
CA GLU A 121 13.94 0.18 1.22
C GLU A 121 13.95 -1.34 1.47
N GLU A 122 13.57 -1.78 2.68
CA GLU A 122 13.45 -3.20 3.01
C GLU A 122 12.44 -3.91 2.10
N ILE A 123 11.27 -3.32 1.86
CA ILE A 123 10.24 -3.90 0.98
C ILE A 123 10.79 -4.08 -0.45
N ILE A 124 11.47 -3.07 -0.99
CA ILE A 124 12.05 -3.13 -2.33
C ILE A 124 13.16 -4.20 -2.40
N ASN A 125 14.05 -4.24 -1.41
CA ASN A 125 15.11 -5.24 -1.35
C ASN A 125 14.56 -6.66 -1.23
N ASN A 126 13.53 -6.86 -0.41
CA ASN A 126 12.85 -8.16 -0.28
C ASN A 126 12.21 -8.59 -1.62
N PHE A 127 11.61 -7.65 -2.36
CA PHE A 127 11.08 -7.95 -3.69
C PHE A 127 12.18 -8.39 -4.67
N VAL A 128 13.30 -7.67 -4.70
CA VAL A 128 14.45 -8.02 -5.57
C VAL A 128 15.01 -9.40 -5.20
N LEU A 129 15.17 -9.69 -3.90
CA LEU A 129 15.62 -10.99 -3.42
C LEU A 129 14.64 -12.10 -3.81
N PHE A 130 13.34 -11.87 -3.69
CA PHE A 130 12.31 -12.81 -4.10
C PHE A 130 12.37 -13.12 -5.61
N CYS A 131 12.64 -12.12 -6.45
CA CYS A 131 12.73 -12.30 -7.90
C CYS A 131 13.99 -13.04 -8.38
N ASN A 132 15.04 -13.11 -7.54
CA ASN A 132 16.31 -13.75 -7.87
C ASN A 132 16.42 -15.18 -7.33
N GLN A 133 15.34 -15.74 -6.80
CA GLN A 133 15.19 -17.15 -6.38
C GLN A 133 14.57 -17.98 -7.51
#